data_AF-A0A093JAD2-F1
#
_entry.id   AF-A0A093JAD2-F1
#
_cell.length_a   1.000
_cell.length_b   1.000
_cell.length_c   1.000
_cell.angle_alpha   90.00
_cell.angle_beta   90.00
_cell.angle_gamma   90.00
#
_symmetry.space_group_name_H-M   'P 1'
#
loop_
_entity.id
_entity.type
_entity.pdbx_description
1 polymer ?
#
loop_
_entity_poly.entity_id
_entity_poly.type
_entity_poly.pdbx_seq_one_letter_code
_entity_poly.pdbx_strand_id
1 'polypeptide(L)' 'NPLQSLLSSMKHACEILTRDPEGGAARVPFETFSFLYSYLASIDGEIPEEETEAFLHRIEEQV' A
#
# COMPACT_ATOMS: atom_id res chain seq x y z
N ASN A 1 5.05 15.55 1.83
CA ASN A 1 4.88 14.71 3.04
C ASN A 1 5.18 13.28 2.64
N PRO A 2 6.00 12.53 3.39
CA PRO A 2 6.39 11.16 3.08
C PRO A 2 5.21 10.23 2.83
N LEU A 3 4.14 10.36 3.64
CA LEU A 3 2.90 9.60 3.47
C LEU A 3 2.22 9.84 2.11
N GLN A 4 2.25 11.08 1.61
CA GLN A 4 1.67 11.40 0.30
C GLN A 4 2.46 10.73 -0.85
N SER A 5 3.80 10.67 -0.72
CA SER A 5 4.66 9.98 -1.69
C SER A 5 4.40 8.48 -1.67
N LEU A 6 4.34 7.88 -0.48
CA LEU A 6 4.02 6.46 -0.29
C LEU A 6 2.67 6.09 -0.92
N LEU A 7 1.60 6.83 -0.61
CA LEU A 7 0.27 6.56 -1.14
C LEU A 7 0.21 6.73 -2.67
N SER A 8 0.95 7.70 -3.22
CA SER A 8 1.09 7.84 -4.67
C SER A 8 1.78 6.62 -5.29
N SER A 9 2.90 6.17 -4.73
CA SER A 9 3.61 4.96 -5.19
C SER A 9 2.74 3.70 -5.09
N MET A 10 2.01 3.54 -3.99
CA MET A 10 1.06 2.43 -3.81
C MET A 10 -0.04 2.44 -4.87
N LYS A 11 -0.59 3.62 -5.18
CA LYS A 11 -1.58 3.76 -6.26
C LYS A 11 -1.02 3.25 -7.59
N HIS A 12 0.16 3.71 -8.01
CA HIS A 12 0.77 3.28 -9.26
C HIS A 12 1.08 1.78 -9.26
N ALA A 13 1.56 1.23 -8.13
CA ALA A 13 1.83 -0.20 -8.02
C ALA A 13 0.56 -1.04 -8.17
N CYS A 14 -0.54 -0.63 -7.53
CA CYS A 14 -1.85 -1.28 -7.68
C CYS A 14 -2.36 -1.21 -9.13
N GLU A 15 -2.24 -0.06 -9.80
CA GLU A 15 -2.62 0.12 -11.20
C GLU A 15 -1.82 -0.76 -12.17
N ILE A 16 -0.55 -1.03 -11.87
CA ILE A 16 0.31 -1.91 -12.69
C ILE A 16 0.00 -3.39 -12.45
N LEU A 17 -0.23 -3.79 -11.19
CA LEU A 17 -0.35 -5.19 -10.79
C LEU A 17 -1.77 -5.73 -10.89
N THR A 18 -2.77 -4.86 -10.94
CA THR A 18 -4.17 -5.28 -10.97
C THR A 18 -4.49 -6.13 -12.20
N ARG A 19 -5.49 -7.01 -12.04
CA ARG A 19 -6.13 -7.73 -13.14
C ARG A 19 -7.48 -7.13 -13.52
N ASP A 20 -7.89 -6.05 -12.84
CA ASP A 20 -9.08 -5.29 -13.21
C ASP A 20 -8.88 -4.66 -14.60
N PRO A 21 -9.96 -4.47 -15.38
CA PRO A 21 -9.88 -3.75 -16.64
C PRO A 21 -9.32 -2.33 -16.46
N GLU A 22 -8.78 -1.75 -17.54
CA GLU A 22 -8.30 -0.37 -17.55
C GLU A 22 -9.41 0.61 -17.11
N GLY A 23 -9.08 1.51 -16.19
CA GLY A 23 -10.04 2.41 -15.53
C GLY A 23 -10.87 1.78 -14.40
N GLY A 24 -10.62 0.51 -14.05
CA GLY A 24 -11.22 -0.19 -12.92
C GLY A 24 -10.67 0.24 -11.55
N ALA A 25 -11.05 -0.49 -10.50
CA ALA A 25 -10.72 -0.15 -9.11
C ALA A 25 -9.26 -0.45 -8.69
N ALA A 26 -8.45 -1.01 -9.58
CA ALA A 26 -7.06 -1.39 -9.35
C ALA A 26 -6.86 -2.31 -8.13
N ARG A 27 -7.72 -3.32 -7.96
CA ARG A 27 -7.64 -4.23 -6.82
C ARG A 27 -6.44 -5.17 -6.94
N VAL A 28 -5.83 -5.44 -5.78
CA VAL A 28 -4.76 -6.43 -5.59
C VAL A 28 -5.06 -7.25 -4.33
N PRO A 29 -4.53 -8.48 -4.19
CA PRO A 29 -4.64 -9.23 -2.94
C PRO A 29 -4.03 -8.47 -1.76
N PHE A 30 -4.62 -8.61 -0.57
CA PHE A 30 -4.15 -7.92 0.63
C PHE A 30 -2.68 -8.22 0.94
N GLU A 31 -2.24 -9.48 0.83
CA GLU A 31 -0.84 -9.87 1.03
C GLU A 31 0.14 -9.13 0.09
N THR A 32 -0.28 -8.89 -1.16
CA THR A 32 0.52 -8.10 -2.10
C THR A 32 0.57 -6.63 -1.70
N PHE A 33 -0.58 -6.07 -1.29
CA PHE A 33 -0.67 -4.70 -0.80
C PHE A 33 0.19 -4.48 0.45
N SER A 34 0.08 -5.36 1.45
CA SER A 34 0.80 -5.24 2.72
C SER A 34 2.30 -5.34 2.53
N PHE A 35 2.77 -6.29 1.72
CA PHE A 35 4.18 -6.42 1.37
C PHE A 35 4.73 -5.12 0.73
N LEU A 36 4.03 -4.59 -0.27
CA LEU A 36 4.46 -3.37 -0.97
C LEU A 36 4.42 -2.14 -0.06
N TYR A 37 3.37 -1.99 0.74
CA TYR A 37 3.22 -0.86 1.65
C TYR A 37 4.35 -0.87 2.68
N SER A 38 4.60 -2.00 3.35
CA SER A 38 5.70 -2.12 4.31
C SER A 38 7.06 -1.87 3.67
N TYR A 39 7.31 -2.43 2.49
CA TYR A 39 8.57 -2.21 1.77
C TYR A 39 8.77 -0.72 1.47
N LEU A 40 7.78 -0.05 0.87
CA LEU A 40 7.87 1.35 0.50
C LEU A 40 7.93 2.29 1.72
N ALA A 41 7.21 1.98 2.80
CA ALA A 41 7.25 2.75 4.04
C ALA A 41 8.60 2.65 4.75
N SER A 42 9.31 1.52 4.58
CA SER A 42 10.65 1.33 5.13
C SER A 42 11.75 2.13 4.39
N ILE A 43 11.46 2.60 3.17
CA ILE A 43 12.40 3.41 2.39
C ILE A 43 12.56 4.76 3.09
N ASP A 44 13.81 5.18 3.25
CA ASP A 44 14.22 6.41 3.94
C ASP A 44 13.88 6.48 5.45
N GLY A 45 13.15 5.50 6.00
CA GLY A 45 12.90 5.34 7.44
C GLY A 45 12.05 6.44 8.07
N GLU A 46 11.34 7.23 7.26
CA GLU A 46 10.55 8.38 7.73
C GLU A 46 9.18 7.98 8.30
N ILE A 47 8.71 6.77 8.01
CA ILE A 47 7.45 6.22 8.52
C ILE A 47 7.78 5.11 9.55
N PRO A 48 7.37 5.25 10.82
CA PRO A 48 7.63 4.22 11.82
C PRO A 48 7.00 2.87 11.46
N GLU A 49 7.69 1.79 11.83
CA GLU A 49 7.19 0.42 11.66
C GLU A 49 5.86 0.20 12.41
N GLU A 50 5.75 0.71 13.64
CA GLU A 50 4.50 0.63 14.43
C GLU A 50 3.33 1.33 13.74
N GLU A 51 3.56 2.48 13.10
CA GLU A 51 2.52 3.17 12.32
C GLU A 51 2.10 2.37 11.08
N THR A 52 3.08 1.71 10.45
CA THR A 52 2.87 0.84 9.29
C THR A 52 2.04 -0.39 9.68
N GLU A 53 2.42 -1.08 10.75
CA GLU A 53 1.70 -2.25 11.28
C GLU A 53 0.29 -1.90 11.72
N ALA A 54 0.13 -0.80 12.46
CA ALA A 54 -1.18 -0.33 12.92
C ALA A 54 -2.10 0.03 11.74
N PHE A 55 -1.57 0.62 10.67
CA PHE A 55 -2.33 0.90 9.46
C PHE A 55 -2.78 -0.39 8.76
N LEU A 56 -1.87 -1.33 8.56
CA LEU A 56 -2.18 -2.60 7.88
C LEU A 56 -3.20 -3.43 8.65
N HIS A 57 -3.07 -3.52 9.98
CA HIS A 57 -4.04 -4.23 10.84
C HIS A 57 -5.45 -3.65 10.71
N ARG A 58 -5.58 -2.31 10.73
CA ARG A 58 -6.89 -1.64 10.59
C ARG A 58 -7.55 -1.90 9.24
N ILE A 59 -6.76 -2.04 8.19
CA ILE A 59 -7.29 -2.34 6.86
C ILE A 59 -7.70 -3.80 6.77
N GLU A 60 -6.88 -4.73 7.28
CA GLU A 60 -7.18 -6.16 7.26
C GLU A 60 -8.52 -6.49 7.92
N GLU A 61 -8.86 -5.83 9.04
CA GLU A 61 -10.16 -5.97 9.71
C GLU A 61 -11.37 -5.53 8.86
N GLN A 62 -11.14 -4.80 7.76
CA GLN A 62 -12.19 -4.27 6.88
C GLN A 62 -12.34 -5.05 5.57
N VAL A 63 -11.50 -6.05 5.30
CA VAL A 63 -11.50 -6.83 4.04
C VAL A 63 -12.32 -8.11 4.14
#